data_AF-A0A560UXS5-F1
#
_entry.id   AF-A0A560UXS5-F1
#
_cell.length_a   1.000
_cell.length_b   1.000
_cell.length_c   1.000
_cell.angle_alpha   90.00
_cell.angle_beta   90.00
_cell.angle_gamma   90.00
#
_symmetry.space_group_name_H-M   'P 1'
#
loop_
_entity.id
_entity.type
_entity.pdbx_description
1 polymer ?
#
loop_
_entity_poly.entity_id
_entity_poly.type
_entity_poly.pdbx_seq_one_letter_code
_entity_poly.pdbx_strand_id
1 'polypeptide(L)'
;MAKIEVTQSMIAEAMDVGTRSGLFAPNPKREDVIKMIQGVLSLVGNRDAERFNCRVQSPDGKQELRGWIVGPSDEGRGRFRVETEDGRQMSVHGNDIYPYSTSKRR
;
A
#
# COMPACT_ATOMS: atom_id res chain seq x y z
N MET A 1 -13.61 17.13 -1.66
CA MET A 1 -13.41 15.78 -1.09
C MET A 1 -14.05 14.77 -2.02
N ALA A 2 -13.29 13.85 -2.61
CA ALA A 2 -13.88 12.74 -3.37
C ALA A 2 -13.72 11.48 -2.54
N LYS A 3 -14.83 10.98 -1.99
CA LYS A 3 -14.90 9.64 -1.39
C LYS A 3 -14.66 8.66 -2.54
N ILE A 4 -13.52 7.98 -2.55
CA ILE A 4 -13.25 6.95 -3.56
C ILE A 4 -14.27 5.85 -3.35
N GLU A 5 -15.16 5.68 -4.32
CA GLU A 5 -16.18 4.64 -4.31
C GLU A 5 -15.56 3.30 -4.70
N VAL A 6 -15.80 2.25 -3.89
CA VAL A 6 -15.33 0.90 -4.22
C VAL A 6 -16.20 0.34 -5.32
N THR A 7 -15.66 0.28 -6.54
CA THR A 7 -16.40 -0.19 -7.70
C THR A 7 -16.41 -1.71 -7.82
N GLN A 8 -17.36 -2.23 -8.60
CA GLN A 8 -17.47 -3.65 -8.93
C GLN A 8 -16.20 -4.21 -9.58
N SER A 9 -15.58 -3.43 -10.48
CA SER A 9 -14.36 -3.84 -11.19
C SER A 9 -13.16 -3.96 -10.25
N MET A 10 -13.01 -3.04 -9.28
CA MET A 10 -11.93 -3.12 -8.28
C MET A 10 -12.04 -4.37 -7.41
N ILE A 11 -13.27 -4.75 -7.04
CA ILE A 11 -13.51 -5.94 -6.21
C ILE A 11 -13.20 -7.20 -7.00
N ALA A 12 -13.66 -7.29 -8.25
CA ALA A 12 -13.41 -8.45 -9.11
C ALA A 12 -11.92 -8.65 -9.38
N GLU A 13 -11.18 -7.58 -9.67
CA GLU A 13 -9.73 -7.64 -9.90
C GLU A 13 -8.99 -8.05 -8.62
N ALA A 14 -9.35 -7.50 -7.46
CA ALA A 14 -8.74 -7.87 -6.19
C ALA A 14 -8.99 -9.35 -5.85
N MET A 15 -10.20 -9.86 -6.10
CA MET A 15 -10.53 -11.27 -5.91
C MET A 15 -9.68 -12.16 -6.84
N ASP A 16 -9.59 -11.82 -8.12
CA ASP A 16 -8.86 -12.61 -9.10
C ASP A 16 -7.35 -12.62 -8.84
N VAL A 17 -6.74 -11.45 -8.63
CA VAL A 17 -5.31 -11.34 -8.26
C VAL A 17 -5.04 -12.06 -6.94
N GLY A 18 -5.90 -11.86 -5.93
CA GLY A 18 -5.74 -12.48 -4.62
C GLY A 18 -5.83 -14.00 -4.66
N THR A 19 -6.74 -14.57 -5.47
CA THR A 19 -6.81 -16.03 -5.65
C THR A 19 -5.63 -16.56 -6.46
N ARG A 20 -5.24 -15.90 -7.56
CA ARG A 20 -4.08 -16.33 -8.38
C ARG A 20 -2.76 -16.29 -7.64
N SER A 21 -2.58 -15.31 -6.75
CA SER A 21 -1.39 -15.16 -5.91
C SER A 21 -1.41 -16.03 -4.64
N GLY A 22 -2.52 -16.73 -4.36
CA GLY A 22 -2.70 -17.53 -3.16
C GLY A 22 -2.95 -16.71 -1.89
N LEU A 23 -3.16 -15.40 -2.01
CA LEU A 23 -3.53 -14.50 -0.90
C LEU A 23 -4.94 -14.80 -0.37
N PHE A 24 -5.84 -15.21 -1.27
CA PHE A 24 -7.21 -15.61 -0.95
C PHE A 24 -7.43 -17.09 -1.21
N ALA A 25 -8.34 -17.69 -0.44
CA ALA A 25 -8.87 -19.00 -0.75
C ALA A 25 -9.50 -19.03 -2.15
N PRO A 26 -9.58 -20.20 -2.81
CA PRO A 26 -10.36 -20.36 -4.03
C PRO A 26 -11.82 -19.94 -3.76
N ASN A 27 -12.31 -18.95 -4.51
CA ASN A 27 -13.61 -18.29 -4.32
C ASN A 27 -13.74 -17.50 -3.01
N PRO A 28 -13.02 -16.38 -2.85
CA PRO A 28 -13.20 -15.50 -1.70
C PRO A 28 -14.63 -14.96 -1.66
N LYS A 29 -15.17 -14.70 -0.46
CA LYS A 29 -16.46 -14.04 -0.35
C LYS A 29 -16.30 -12.57 -0.76
N ARG A 30 -17.10 -12.15 -1.75
CA ARG A 30 -17.08 -10.80 -2.30
C ARG A 30 -17.23 -9.72 -1.20
N GLU A 31 -18.09 -9.96 -0.22
CA GLU A 31 -18.33 -9.05 0.91
C GLU A 31 -17.09 -8.84 1.79
N ASP A 32 -16.27 -9.88 1.98
CA ASP A 32 -15.07 -9.79 2.81
C ASP A 32 -13.99 -8.98 2.08
N VAL A 33 -13.88 -9.14 0.76
CA VAL A 33 -12.98 -8.34 -0.08
C VAL A 33 -13.43 -6.88 -0.12
N ILE A 34 -14.74 -6.61 -0.18
CA ILE A 34 -15.28 -5.24 -0.06
C ILE A 34 -14.89 -4.61 1.27
N LYS A 35 -15.13 -5.30 2.39
CA LYS A 35 -14.80 -4.79 3.73
C LYS A 35 -13.31 -4.54 3.88
N MET A 36 -12.47 -5.40 3.32
CA MET A 36 -11.02 -5.22 3.30
C MET A 36 -10.61 -3.97 2.52
N ILE A 37 -11.11 -3.80 1.28
CA ILE A 37 -10.82 -2.62 0.45
C ILE A 37 -11.34 -1.34 1.13
N GLN A 38 -12.55 -1.38 1.69
CA GLN A 38 -13.13 -0.26 2.44
C GLN A 38 -12.31 0.07 3.69
N GLY A 39 -11.81 -0.93 4.41
CA GLY A 39 -10.92 -0.76 5.55
C GLY A 39 -9.64 -0.05 5.15
N VAL A 40 -8.97 -0.51 4.08
CA VAL A 40 -7.77 0.14 3.54
C VAL A 40 -8.07 1.56 3.08
N LEU A 41 -9.17 1.79 2.35
CA LEU A 41 -9.56 3.12 1.91
C LEU A 41 -9.98 4.03 3.07
N SER A 42 -10.50 3.48 4.18
CA SER A 42 -10.78 4.24 5.38
C SER A 42 -9.50 4.67 6.09
N LEU A 43 -8.46 3.83 6.07
CA LEU A 43 -7.12 4.20 6.54
C LEU A 43 -6.53 5.29 5.64
N VAL A 44 -6.65 5.16 4.31
CA VAL A 44 -6.10 6.14 3.36
C VAL A 44 -6.92 7.44 3.30
N GLY A 45 -8.23 7.37 3.53
CA GLY A 45 -9.16 8.50 3.51
C GLY A 45 -9.20 9.30 4.81
N ASN A 46 -8.72 8.72 5.91
CA ASN A 46 -8.46 9.45 7.14
C ASN A 46 -7.05 10.02 7.05
N ARG A 47 -6.91 11.36 6.98
CA ARG A 47 -5.60 12.04 6.92
C ARG A 47 -4.70 11.80 8.15
N ASP A 48 -5.18 11.03 9.12
CA ASP A 48 -4.44 10.55 10.29
C ASP A 48 -4.06 9.07 10.16
N ALA A 49 -3.83 8.58 8.95
CA ALA A 49 -3.17 7.29 8.75
C ALA A 49 -1.80 7.36 9.45
N GLU A 50 -1.70 6.70 10.61
CA GLU A 50 -0.44 6.46 11.29
C GLU A 50 0.58 5.98 10.25
N ARG A 51 1.53 6.86 9.96
CA ARG A 51 2.73 6.67 9.13
C ARG A 51 3.06 5.18 8.96
N PHE A 52 2.73 4.60 7.80
CA PHE A 52 2.95 3.16 7.58
C PHE A 52 4.44 2.90 7.37
N ASN A 53 5.10 2.31 8.36
CA ASN A 53 6.54 2.04 8.34
C ASN A 53 6.89 1.04 7.22
N CYS A 54 7.82 1.43 6.36
CA CYS A 54 8.23 0.69 5.18
C CYS A 54 9.74 0.80 4.98
N ARG A 55 10.27 -0.10 4.15
CA ARG A 55 11.60 0.03 3.56
C ARG A 55 11.44 0.43 2.10
N VAL A 56 12.23 1.39 1.66
CA VAL A 56 12.28 1.84 0.27
C VAL A 56 13.72 1.83 -0.21
N GLN A 57 13.93 1.60 -1.50
CA GLN A 57 15.26 1.69 -2.07
C GLN A 57 15.64 3.16 -2.29
N SER A 58 16.89 3.52 -1.96
CA SER A 58 17.42 4.85 -2.22
C SER A 58 17.38 5.16 -3.73
N PRO A 59 17.33 6.44 -4.15
CA PRO A 59 17.27 6.81 -5.55
C PRO A 59 18.48 6.32 -6.37
N ASP A 60 19.62 6.10 -5.72
CA ASP A 60 20.83 5.54 -6.34
C ASP A 60 20.86 4.00 -6.35
N GLY A 61 19.82 3.34 -5.83
CA GLY A 61 19.68 1.88 -5.80
C GLY A 61 20.59 1.17 -4.79
N LYS A 62 21.44 1.89 -4.05
CA LYS A 62 22.53 1.29 -3.28
C LYS A 62 22.17 0.91 -1.86
N GLN A 63 21.09 1.47 -1.31
CA GLN A 63 20.74 1.32 0.10
C GLN A 63 19.24 1.18 0.30
N GLU A 64 18.85 0.34 1.26
CA GLU A 64 17.48 0.35 1.78
C GLU A 64 17.37 1.43 2.86
N LEU A 65 16.40 2.33 2.68
CA LEU A 65 16.06 3.38 3.62
C LEU A 65 14.78 3.00 4.36
N ARG A 66 14.74 3.33 5.65
CA ARG A 66 13.50 3.29 6.41
C ARG A 66 12.67 4.54 6.10
N GLY A 67 11.37 4.38 5.95
CA GLY A 67 10.47 5.50 5.76
C GLY A 67 9.02 5.16 6.10
N TRP A 68 8.16 6.12 5.83
CA TRP A 68 6.74 6.02 6.09
C TRP A 68 5.94 6.46 4.87
N ILE A 69 4.99 5.63 4.45
CA ILE A 69 4.04 6.03 3.43
C ILE A 69 3.16 7.12 4.03
N VAL A 70 3.21 8.32 3.45
CA VAL A 70 2.43 9.49 3.88
C VAL A 70 1.22 9.75 2.97
N GLY A 71 1.11 9.04 1.84
CA GLY A 71 -0.04 9.10 0.96
C GLY A 71 0.26 8.72 -0.50
N PRO A 72 -0.71 8.88 -1.40
CA PRO A 72 -0.48 8.73 -2.84
C PRO A 72 0.42 9.86 -3.38
N SER A 73 1.17 9.58 -4.44
CA SER A 73 1.96 10.57 -5.17
C SER A 73 1.19 11.12 -6.38
N ASP A 74 1.43 12.39 -6.72
CA ASP A 74 0.83 13.05 -7.89
C ASP A 74 1.57 12.72 -9.20
N GLU A 75 2.73 12.06 -9.11
CA GLU A 75 3.61 11.74 -10.25
C GLU A 75 3.12 10.57 -11.13
N GLY A 76 2.03 9.91 -10.76
CA GLY A 76 1.45 8.85 -11.58
C GLY A 76 0.77 7.75 -10.77
N ARG A 77 -0.06 6.96 -11.48
CA ARG A 77 -0.76 5.81 -10.86
C ARG A 77 0.26 4.82 -10.30
N GLY A 78 -0.04 4.28 -9.12
CA GLY A 78 0.80 3.28 -8.45
C GLY A 78 2.03 3.85 -7.73
N ARG A 79 2.18 5.19 -7.66
CA ARG A 79 3.26 5.84 -6.90
C ARG A 79 2.74 6.38 -5.57
N PHE A 80 3.59 6.31 -4.56
CA PHE A 80 3.30 6.75 -3.20
C PHE A 80 4.34 7.76 -2.75
N ARG A 81 3.89 8.72 -1.94
CA ARG A 81 4.78 9.65 -1.24
C ARG A 81 5.27 8.96 0.03
N VAL A 82 6.57 8.88 0.17
CA VAL A 82 7.26 8.29 1.32
C VAL A 82 8.14 9.35 1.98
N GLU A 83 7.99 9.51 3.30
CA GLU A 83 8.90 10.30 4.13
C GLU A 83 9.96 9.36 4.71
N THR A 84 11.23 9.55 4.38
CA THR A 84 12.34 8.75 4.92
C THR A 84 12.72 9.21 6.33
N GLU A 85 13.45 8.37 7.08
CA GLU A 85 13.89 8.67 8.46
C GLU A 85 14.72 9.96 8.58
N ASP A 86 15.40 10.37 7.52
CA ASP A 86 16.14 11.63 7.41
C ASP A 86 15.25 12.86 7.10
N GLY A 87 13.92 12.67 7.02
CA GLY A 87 12.93 13.70 6.78
C GLY A 87 12.73 14.09 5.31
N ARG A 88 13.40 13.40 4.36
CA ARG A 88 13.19 13.65 2.93
C ARG A 88 11.88 13.02 2.45
N GLN A 89 11.24 13.68 1.50
CA GLN A 89 10.08 13.10 0.81
C GLN A 89 10.46 12.65 -0.59
N MET A 90 10.04 11.44 -0.95
CA MET A 90 10.26 10.88 -2.27
C MET A 90 9.02 10.18 -2.79
N SER A 91 8.90 10.16 -4.11
CA SER A 91 7.85 9.44 -4.83
C SER A 91 8.41 8.09 -5.27
N VAL A 92 7.81 7.02 -4.76
CA VAL A 92 8.29 5.64 -4.92
C VAL A 92 7.17 4.81 -5.57
N HIS A 93 7.50 3.94 -6.51
CA HIS A 93 6.51 3.03 -7.08
C HIS A 93 6.13 1.96 -6.04
N GLY A 94 4.88 1.53 -6.00
CA GLY A 94 4.41 0.55 -5.00
C GLY A 94 5.18 -0.77 -4.99
N ASN A 95 5.78 -1.15 -6.12
CA ASN A 95 6.62 -2.34 -6.24
C ASN A 95 7.97 -2.22 -5.50
N ASP A 96 8.42 -1.00 -5.23
CA ASP A 96 9.70 -0.70 -4.58
C ASP A 96 9.51 -0.41 -3.07
N ILE A 97 8.31 -0.70 -2.56
CA ILE A 97 7.93 -0.54 -1.15
C ILE A 97 7.86 -1.91 -0.51
N TYR A 98 8.72 -2.14 0.48
CA TYR A 98 8.76 -3.39 1.23
C TYR A 98 8.23 -3.18 2.65
N PRO A 99 7.45 -4.13 3.20
CA PRO A 99 7.07 -4.06 4.59
C PRO A 99 8.32 -4.11 5.48
N TYR A 100 8.35 -3.25 6.49
CA TYR A 100 9.36 -3.31 7.55
C TYR A 100 8.98 -4.48 8.47
N SER A 101 9.56 -5.67 8.26
CA SER A 101 9.23 -6.81 9.10
C SER A 101 9.74 -6.56 10.53
N THR A 102 8.85 -6.66 11.51
CA THR A 102 9.21 -6.72 12.94
C THR A 102 9.64 -8.13 13.37
N SER A 103 9.76 -9.07 12.42
CA SER A 103 10.27 -10.41 12.68
C SER A 103 11.78 -10.34 12.87
N LYS A 104 12.21 -10.28 14.15
CA LYS A 104 13.56 -10.64 14.53
C LYS A 104 13.83 -12.05 13.99
N ARG A 105 14.70 -12.18 12.98
CA ARG A 105 15.38 -13.45 12.72
C ARG A 105 16.11 -13.82 14.03
N ARG A 106 15.74 -14.96 14.61
CA ARG A 106 16.56 -15.68 15.58
C ARG A 106 17.79 -16.24 14.87
#